data_AF-A0A928ZZM0-F1
#
_entry.id   AF-A0A928ZZM0-F1
#
_cell.length_a   1.000
_cell.length_b   1.000
_cell.length_c   1.000
_cell.angle_alpha   90.00
_cell.angle_beta   90.00
_cell.angle_gamma   90.00
#
_symmetry.space_group_name_H-M   'P 1'
#
loop_
_entity.id
_entity.type
_entity.pdbx_description
1 polymer ?
#
loop_
_entity_poly.entity_id
_entity_poly.type
_entity_poly.pdbx_seq_one_letter_code
_entity_poly.pdbx_strand_id
1 'polypeptide(L)'
;SSANLSSANLSSANLYSANLDSANLDSANLDSANLSSANLDSANLYSANLDSANLDSANLYSANLYSADLSSADLSSADLDSANLDSAIFLSTKLGTVQNLTHQQLTEGIPPLICNTTLPAEFETYQDRDRDRLPAILRERYPDLFESLEAAEKYINEQHPPTV
;
A
#
# COMPACT_ATOMS: atom_id res chain seq x y z
N SER A 1 17.92 -1.32 10.94
CA SER A 1 17.92 -0.69 12.29
C SER A 1 16.63 -0.94 13.09
N SER A 2 16.71 -1.51 14.29
CA SER A 2 15.56 -1.84 15.15
C SER A 2 14.90 -0.65 15.89
N ALA A 3 14.68 0.48 15.20
CA ALA A 3 14.06 1.67 15.79
C ALA A 3 12.61 1.39 16.20
N ASN A 4 12.16 1.95 17.33
CA ASN A 4 10.75 1.89 17.72
C ASN A 4 10.05 3.20 17.36
N LEU A 5 9.19 3.13 16.35
CA LEU A 5 8.41 4.22 15.77
C LEU A 5 6.91 3.84 15.74
N SER A 6 6.48 2.90 16.59
CA SER A 6 5.08 2.48 16.67
C SER A 6 4.18 3.69 16.95
N SER A 7 3.10 3.81 16.19
CA SER A 7 2.12 4.90 16.26
C SER A 7 2.72 6.30 16.08
N ALA A 8 3.96 6.40 15.59
CA ALA A 8 4.56 7.70 15.30
C ALA A 8 3.81 8.39 14.17
N ASN A 9 3.69 9.72 14.27
CA ASN A 9 3.25 10.53 13.14
C ASN A 9 4.46 10.95 12.31
N LEU A 10 4.58 10.35 11.14
CA LEU A 10 5.62 10.55 10.14
C LEU A 10 5.01 10.97 8.79
N SER A 11 3.78 11.53 8.80
CA SER A 11 3.12 11.96 7.58
C SER A 11 3.96 13.02 6.86
N SER A 12 4.06 12.88 5.54
CA SER A 12 4.88 13.72 4.66
C SER A 12 6.37 13.76 5.02
N ALA A 13 6.87 12.86 5.88
CA ALA A 13 8.28 12.82 6.25
C ALA A 13 9.13 12.44 5.03
N ASN A 14 10.32 13.05 4.93
CA ASN A 14 11.32 12.63 3.95
C ASN A 14 12.22 11.57 4.58
N LEU A 15 12.00 10.32 4.20
CA LEU A 15 12.73 9.12 4.63
C LEU A 15 13.45 8.46 3.43
N TYR A 16 13.77 9.25 2.40
CA TYR A 16 14.50 8.79 1.22
C TYR A 16 15.77 8.04 1.61
N SER A 17 15.91 6.81 1.11
CA SER A 17 17.05 5.92 1.41
C SER A 17 17.30 5.67 2.90
N ALA A 18 16.31 5.90 3.77
CA ALA A 18 16.46 5.65 5.20
C ALA A 18 16.71 4.16 5.47
N ASN A 19 17.58 3.86 6.42
CA ASN A 19 17.68 2.52 6.97
C ASN A 19 16.65 2.38 8.09
N LEU A 20 15.64 1.55 7.86
CA LEU A 20 14.53 1.20 8.76
C LEU A 20 14.39 -0.32 8.89
N ASP A 21 15.46 -1.09 8.60
CA ASP A 21 15.41 -2.56 8.65
C ASP A 21 15.04 -3.03 10.06
N SER A 22 14.07 -3.92 10.19
CA SER A 22 13.56 -4.42 11.47
C SER A 22 12.99 -3.32 12.39
N ALA A 23 12.69 -2.13 11.86
CA ALA A 23 12.04 -1.07 12.64
C ALA A 23 10.60 -1.48 12.99
N ASN A 24 10.16 -1.10 14.18
CA ASN A 24 8.77 -1.22 14.57
C ASN A 24 8.01 0.05 14.17
N LEU A 25 7.20 -0.04 13.13
CA LEU A 25 6.33 1.00 12.57
C LEU A 25 4.85 0.62 12.71
N ASP A 26 4.52 -0.27 13.65
CA ASP A 26 3.15 -0.68 13.97
C ASP A 26 2.24 0.55 14.13
N SER A 27 1.19 0.60 13.33
CA SER A 27 0.17 1.66 13.33
C SER A 27 0.73 3.07 13.12
N ALA A 28 1.95 3.21 12.59
CA ALA A 28 2.54 4.51 12.28
C ALA A 28 1.78 5.20 11.16
N ASN A 29 1.68 6.52 11.24
CA ASN A 29 1.15 7.34 10.16
C ASN A 29 2.28 7.77 9.24
N LEU A 30 2.37 7.17 8.06
CA LEU A 30 3.33 7.44 6.99
C LEU A 30 2.64 8.01 5.74
N ASP A 31 1.43 8.54 5.90
CA ASP A 31 0.68 9.19 4.82
C ASP A 31 1.56 10.19 4.05
N SER A 32 1.61 10.03 2.73
CA SER A 32 2.38 10.88 1.82
C SER A 32 3.89 10.95 2.12
N ALA A 33 4.44 10.03 2.92
CA ALA A 33 5.86 10.00 3.25
C ALA A 33 6.69 9.57 2.02
N ASN A 34 7.89 10.14 1.90
CA ASN A 34 8.85 9.71 0.89
C ASN A 34 9.77 8.63 1.48
N LEU A 35 9.50 7.37 1.17
CA LEU A 35 10.28 6.18 1.53
C LEU A 35 11.02 5.59 0.33
N SER A 36 11.16 6.33 -0.76
CA SER A 36 11.83 5.80 -1.95
C SER A 36 13.26 5.36 -1.62
N SER A 37 13.63 4.18 -2.13
CA SER A 37 14.90 3.49 -1.85
C SER A 37 15.17 3.18 -0.37
N ALA A 38 14.20 3.32 0.54
CA ALA A 38 14.39 2.99 1.94
C ALA A 38 14.58 1.48 2.14
N ASN A 39 15.40 1.11 3.13
CA ASN A 39 15.53 -0.27 3.56
C ASN A 39 14.54 -0.56 4.69
N LEU A 40 13.47 -1.28 4.41
CA LEU A 40 12.41 -1.72 5.33
C LEU A 40 12.41 -3.25 5.49
N ASP A 41 13.52 -3.93 5.18
CA ASP A 41 13.68 -5.37 5.40
C ASP A 41 13.22 -5.74 6.81
N SER A 42 12.31 -6.71 6.91
CA SER A 42 11.80 -7.24 8.18
C SER A 42 11.13 -6.20 9.09
N ALA A 43 10.80 -5.01 8.58
CA ALA A 43 10.11 -3.98 9.34
C ALA A 43 8.69 -4.42 9.70
N ASN A 44 8.23 -4.05 10.90
CA ASN A 44 6.85 -4.26 11.31
C ASN A 44 5.99 -3.05 10.95
N LEU A 45 5.21 -3.15 9.88
CA LEU A 45 4.28 -2.14 9.38
C LEU A 45 2.81 -2.54 9.62
N TYR A 46 2.56 -3.39 10.63
CA TYR A 46 1.21 -3.83 10.99
C TYR A 46 0.28 -2.62 11.13
N SER A 47 -0.84 -2.62 10.41
CA SER A 47 -1.84 -1.53 10.41
C SER A 47 -1.29 -0.12 10.15
N ALA A 48 -0.10 0.02 9.56
CA ALA A 48 0.47 1.32 9.24
C ALA A 48 -0.34 2.02 8.13
N ASN A 49 -0.45 3.34 8.22
CA ASN A 49 -1.04 4.15 7.16
C ASN A 49 0.07 4.59 6.20
N LEU A 50 0.13 4.01 5.00
CA LEU A 50 1.05 4.37 3.92
C LEU A 50 0.28 4.98 2.72
N ASP A 51 -0.91 5.53 2.95
CA ASP A 51 -1.68 6.20 1.90
C ASP A 51 -0.82 7.24 1.19
N SER A 52 -0.80 7.21 -0.14
CA SER A 52 -0.04 8.13 -1.00
C SER A 52 1.48 8.15 -0.74
N ALA A 53 2.03 7.20 0.00
CA ALA A 53 3.47 7.12 0.26
C ALA A 53 4.24 6.73 -1.00
N ASN A 54 5.44 7.31 -1.16
CA ASN A 54 6.36 6.90 -2.21
C ASN A 54 7.30 5.82 -1.68
N LEU A 55 7.12 4.58 -2.12
CA LEU A 55 7.94 3.41 -1.80
C LEU A 55 8.74 2.92 -3.02
N ASP A 56 8.95 3.77 -4.04
CA ASP A 56 9.68 3.39 -5.23
C ASP A 56 11.06 2.84 -4.87
N SER A 57 11.38 1.66 -5.39
CA SER A 57 12.64 0.94 -5.14
C SER A 57 12.93 0.65 -3.66
N ALA A 58 11.93 0.68 -2.77
CA ALA A 58 12.10 0.31 -1.37
C ALA A 58 12.32 -1.20 -1.20
N ASN A 59 13.18 -1.58 -0.26
CA ASN A 59 13.34 -2.98 0.13
C ASN A 59 12.33 -3.30 1.23
N LEU A 60 11.29 -4.07 0.91
CA LEU A 60 10.27 -4.55 1.84
C LEU A 60 10.38 -6.07 2.06
N TYR A 61 11.56 -6.66 1.79
CA TYR A 61 11.82 -8.07 2.02
C TYR A 61 11.39 -8.50 3.42
N SER A 62 10.56 -9.54 3.54
CA SER A 62 10.04 -10.05 4.82
C SER A 62 9.31 -9.02 5.72
N ALA A 63 8.93 -7.86 5.19
CA ALA A 63 8.20 -6.86 5.97
C ALA A 63 6.79 -7.37 6.35
N ASN A 64 6.32 -7.00 7.54
CA ASN A 64 4.96 -7.30 7.97
C ASN A 64 4.03 -6.14 7.62
N LEU A 65 3.29 -6.25 6.52
CA LEU A 65 2.31 -5.26 6.04
C LEU A 65 0.87 -5.67 6.36
N TYR A 66 0.66 -6.56 7.33
CA TYR A 66 -0.68 -7.02 7.68
C TYR A 66 -1.60 -5.84 8.01
N SER A 67 -2.75 -5.76 7.34
CA SER A 67 -3.73 -4.67 7.50
C SER A 67 -3.19 -3.26 7.23
N ALA A 68 -1.99 -3.12 6.62
CA ALA A 68 -1.46 -1.82 6.24
C ALA A 68 -2.29 -1.24 5.08
N ASP A 69 -2.40 0.08 5.06
CA ASP A 69 -2.99 0.76 3.91
C ASP A 69 -1.95 1.30 2.96
N LEU A 70 -1.93 0.78 1.74
CA LEU A 70 -1.07 1.19 0.64
C LEU A 70 -1.88 1.90 -0.45
N SER A 71 -3.07 2.41 -0.13
CA SER A 71 -3.89 3.20 -1.05
C SER A 71 -3.05 4.28 -1.71
N SER A 72 -3.15 4.44 -3.03
CA SER A 72 -2.44 5.44 -3.83
C SER A 72 -0.90 5.42 -3.71
N ALA A 73 -0.31 4.44 -3.01
CA ALA A 73 1.13 4.37 -2.82
C ALA A 73 1.84 3.96 -4.12
N ASP A 74 3.08 4.42 -4.28
CA ASP A 74 3.95 3.99 -5.37
C ASP A 74 4.93 2.92 -4.89
N LEU A 75 4.67 1.66 -5.25
CA LEU A 75 5.53 0.49 -4.98
C LEU A 75 6.37 0.10 -6.21
N SER A 76 6.49 0.99 -7.21
CA SER A 76 7.29 0.71 -8.40
C SER A 76 8.69 0.23 -8.03
N SER A 77 9.11 -0.91 -8.59
CA SER A 77 10.44 -1.50 -8.35
C SER A 77 10.74 -1.93 -6.91
N ALA A 78 9.79 -1.83 -5.98
CA ALA A 78 9.98 -2.30 -4.60
C ALA A 78 10.17 -3.83 -4.57
N ASP A 79 10.90 -4.33 -3.58
CA ASP A 79 11.06 -5.77 -3.36
C ASP A 79 10.09 -6.23 -2.27
N LEU A 80 9.09 -7.03 -2.65
CA LEU A 80 8.09 -7.58 -1.73
C LEU A 80 8.33 -9.06 -1.41
N ASP A 81 9.50 -9.63 -1.71
CA ASP A 81 9.74 -11.04 -1.43
C ASP A 81 9.48 -11.36 0.06
N SER A 82 8.76 -12.44 0.31
CA SER A 82 8.38 -12.90 1.65
C SER A 82 7.61 -11.88 2.52
N ALA A 83 7.18 -10.73 1.98
CA ALA A 83 6.38 -9.76 2.72
C ALA A 83 4.98 -10.33 3.01
N ASN A 84 4.46 -10.06 4.21
CA ASN A 84 3.11 -10.42 4.60
C ASN A 84 2.12 -9.33 4.18
N LEU A 85 1.32 -9.58 3.14
CA LEU A 85 0.33 -8.65 2.60
C LEU A 85 -1.10 -8.93 3.08
N ASP A 86 -1.28 -9.82 4.05
CA ASP A 86 -2.61 -10.24 4.47
C ASP A 86 -3.44 -9.04 4.98
N SER A 87 -4.68 -8.93 4.49
CA SER A 87 -5.61 -7.84 4.80
C SER A 87 -5.11 -6.44 4.42
N ALA A 88 -3.97 -6.30 3.75
CA ALA A 88 -3.49 -5.00 3.28
C ALA A 88 -4.43 -4.44 2.21
N ILE A 89 -4.41 -3.13 2.05
CA ILE A 89 -5.30 -2.42 1.12
C ILE A 89 -4.46 -1.85 -0.03
N PHE A 90 -4.80 -2.28 -1.25
CA PHE A 90 -4.22 -1.83 -2.50
C PHE A 90 -5.32 -1.16 -3.34
N LEU A 91 -5.66 0.08 -2.99
CA LEU A 91 -6.59 0.91 -3.76
C LEU A 91 -5.81 1.90 -4.61
N SER A 92 -5.91 1.81 -5.94
CA SER A 92 -5.15 2.69 -6.85
C SER A 92 -3.63 2.66 -6.62
N THR A 93 -3.12 1.59 -6.02
CA THR A 93 -1.68 1.43 -5.74
C THR A 93 -0.96 1.19 -7.06
N LYS A 94 0.20 1.81 -7.22
CA LYS A 94 1.04 1.60 -8.40
C LYS A 94 2.08 0.54 -8.10
N LEU A 95 1.98 -0.62 -8.74
CA LEU A 95 2.95 -1.70 -8.57
C LEU A 95 4.06 -1.67 -9.64
N GLY A 96 3.78 -1.18 -10.85
CA GLY A 96 4.81 -1.00 -11.89
C GLY A 96 5.68 -2.26 -12.08
N THR A 97 7.00 -2.10 -11.94
CA THR A 97 8.01 -3.17 -11.99
C THR A 97 8.33 -3.77 -10.61
N VAL A 98 7.36 -3.84 -9.68
CA VAL A 98 7.54 -4.46 -8.35
C VAL A 98 8.17 -5.84 -8.51
N GLN A 99 9.12 -6.14 -7.64
CA GLN A 99 9.90 -7.35 -7.68
C GLN A 99 9.34 -8.37 -6.68
N ASN A 100 9.43 -9.65 -7.04
CA ASN A 100 9.13 -10.78 -6.16
C ASN A 100 7.73 -10.78 -5.52
N LEU A 101 6.77 -10.07 -6.12
CA LEU A 101 5.36 -10.22 -5.77
C LEU A 101 4.84 -11.55 -6.35
N THR A 102 4.29 -12.40 -5.49
CA THR A 102 3.82 -13.74 -5.88
C THR A 102 2.31 -13.85 -5.92
N HIS A 103 1.79 -14.79 -6.72
CA HIS A 103 0.36 -15.17 -6.68
C HIS A 103 -0.07 -15.60 -5.28
N GLN A 104 0.80 -16.28 -4.54
CA GLN A 104 0.54 -16.71 -3.18
C GLN A 104 0.23 -15.53 -2.25
N GLN A 105 1.07 -14.48 -2.26
CA GLN A 105 0.85 -13.28 -1.45
C GLN A 105 -0.45 -12.52 -1.79
N LEU A 106 -1.01 -12.73 -2.98
CA LEU A 106 -2.26 -12.09 -3.40
C LEU A 106 -3.51 -12.96 -3.20
N THR A 107 -3.35 -14.24 -2.86
CA THR A 107 -4.46 -15.21 -2.89
C THR A 107 -4.59 -16.12 -1.67
N GLU A 108 -3.50 -16.38 -0.95
CA GLU A 108 -3.52 -17.19 0.27
C GLU A 108 -3.76 -16.33 1.52
N GLY A 109 -3.99 -16.99 2.65
CA GLY A 109 -4.25 -16.30 3.92
C GLY A 109 -5.55 -15.49 3.90
N ILE A 110 -5.51 -14.30 4.48
CA ILE A 110 -6.54 -13.27 4.28
C ILE A 110 -6.02 -12.34 3.18
N PRO A 111 -6.42 -12.51 1.91
CA PRO A 111 -5.78 -11.80 0.81
C PRO A 111 -5.95 -10.28 0.93
N PRO A 112 -5.01 -9.49 0.39
CA PRO A 112 -5.16 -8.05 0.30
C PRO A 112 -6.40 -7.67 -0.51
N LEU A 113 -6.95 -6.49 -0.22
CA LEU A 113 -8.00 -5.86 -1.02
C LEU A 113 -7.36 -5.19 -2.23
N ILE A 114 -7.73 -5.58 -3.43
CA ILE A 114 -7.14 -5.06 -4.66
C ILE A 114 -8.23 -4.46 -5.53
N CYS A 115 -8.23 -3.13 -5.63
CA CYS A 115 -9.20 -2.39 -6.44
C CYS A 115 -8.52 -1.25 -7.18
N ASN A 116 -8.83 -1.10 -8.47
CA ASN A 116 -8.24 -0.05 -9.32
C ASN A 116 -6.69 -0.02 -9.31
N THR A 117 -6.05 -1.13 -8.95
CA THR A 117 -4.60 -1.25 -8.79
C THR A 117 -4.01 -1.84 -10.06
N THR A 118 -3.02 -1.16 -10.64
CA THR A 118 -2.31 -1.67 -11.81
C THR A 118 -1.33 -2.75 -11.35
N LEU A 119 -1.74 -4.00 -11.50
CA LEU A 119 -0.88 -5.16 -11.23
C LEU A 119 0.19 -5.33 -12.32
N PRO A 120 1.33 -5.98 -12.00
CA PRO A 120 2.30 -6.41 -13.01
C PRO A 120 1.67 -7.31 -14.09
N ALA A 121 2.29 -7.34 -15.27
CA ALA A 121 1.73 -8.00 -16.46
C ALA A 121 1.43 -9.49 -16.26
N GLU A 122 2.22 -10.16 -15.42
CA GLU A 122 2.04 -11.56 -15.05
C GLU A 122 0.76 -11.83 -14.22
N PHE A 123 0.08 -10.78 -13.76
CA PHE A 123 -1.18 -10.81 -13.02
C PHE A 123 -2.34 -10.15 -13.79
N GLU A 124 -2.27 -9.97 -15.11
CA GLU A 124 -3.30 -9.29 -15.92
C GLU A 124 -4.74 -9.83 -15.68
N THR A 125 -4.90 -11.10 -15.33
CA THR A 125 -6.22 -11.69 -15.03
C THR A 125 -6.76 -11.38 -13.63
N TYR A 126 -5.96 -10.79 -12.74
CA TYR A 126 -6.33 -10.43 -11.36
C TYR A 126 -6.83 -8.99 -11.24
N GLN A 127 -6.76 -8.21 -12.31
CA GLN A 127 -7.20 -6.82 -12.27
C GLN A 127 -8.68 -6.74 -11.89
N ASP A 128 -8.98 -5.88 -10.92
CA ASP A 128 -10.34 -5.49 -10.52
C ASP A 128 -11.15 -6.52 -9.72
N ARG A 129 -10.50 -7.47 -9.02
CA ARG A 129 -11.18 -8.48 -8.18
C ARG A 129 -12.14 -7.91 -7.14
N ASP A 130 -11.79 -6.81 -6.47
CA ASP A 130 -12.59 -6.23 -5.38
C ASP A 130 -13.35 -4.95 -5.81
N ARG A 131 -13.53 -4.71 -7.12
CA ARG A 131 -14.19 -3.50 -7.63
C ARG A 131 -15.56 -3.23 -7.02
N ASP A 132 -16.40 -4.27 -6.91
CA ASP A 132 -17.75 -4.15 -6.37
C ASP A 132 -17.76 -3.77 -4.87
N ARG A 133 -16.62 -3.94 -4.18
CA ARG A 133 -16.43 -3.59 -2.77
C ARG A 133 -15.93 -2.17 -2.60
N LEU A 134 -15.58 -1.48 -3.68
CA LEU A 134 -15.07 -0.11 -3.67
C LEU A 134 -15.96 0.82 -2.83
N PRO A 135 -17.31 0.84 -2.98
CA PRO A 135 -18.21 1.60 -2.11
C PRO A 135 -18.02 1.41 -0.59
N ALA A 136 -17.80 0.18 -0.16
CA ALA A 136 -17.68 -0.18 1.25
C ALA A 136 -16.32 0.24 1.80
N ILE A 137 -15.25 -0.05 1.06
CA ILE A 137 -13.86 0.34 1.38
C ILE A 137 -13.77 1.86 1.59
N LEU A 138 -14.35 2.57 0.64
CA LEU A 138 -14.42 4.01 0.59
C LEU A 138 -15.17 4.62 1.80
N ARG A 139 -16.31 4.03 2.17
CA ARG A 139 -17.09 4.44 3.34
C ARG A 139 -16.36 4.19 4.65
N GLU A 140 -15.60 3.10 4.76
CA GLU A 140 -14.79 2.80 5.94
C GLU A 140 -13.61 3.77 6.08
N ARG A 141 -12.96 4.13 4.97
CA ARG A 141 -11.73 4.94 4.94
C ARG A 141 -11.99 6.43 5.11
N TYR A 142 -13.05 6.94 4.49
CA TYR A 142 -13.32 8.37 4.41
C TYR A 142 -14.72 8.70 4.94
N PRO A 143 -15.10 8.30 6.17
CA PRO A 143 -16.47 8.42 6.66
C PRO A 143 -17.02 9.85 6.58
N ASP A 144 -16.15 10.86 6.65
CA ASP A 144 -16.50 12.29 6.59
C ASP A 144 -16.56 12.86 5.16
N LEU A 145 -16.04 12.14 4.17
CA LEU A 145 -16.01 12.54 2.75
C LEU A 145 -17.24 12.02 1.97
N PHE A 146 -17.99 11.09 2.57
CA PHE A 146 -19.07 10.34 1.95
C PHE A 146 -20.47 10.84 2.33
N GLU A 147 -20.91 11.93 1.70
CA GLU A 147 -22.37 12.11 1.52
C GLU A 147 -22.89 11.45 0.22
N SER A 148 -22.03 11.10 -0.74
CA SER A 148 -22.48 10.29 -1.90
C SER A 148 -21.37 9.45 -2.53
N LEU A 149 -21.77 8.28 -3.03
CA LEU A 149 -20.95 7.35 -3.82
C LEU A 149 -20.30 8.06 -5.02
N GLU A 150 -21.06 8.94 -5.69
CA GLU A 150 -20.63 9.71 -6.85
C GLU A 150 -19.48 10.67 -6.54
N ALA A 151 -19.44 11.27 -5.35
CA ALA A 151 -18.37 12.19 -4.97
C ALA A 151 -17.02 11.49 -4.89
N ALA A 152 -17.01 10.24 -4.45
CA ALA A 152 -15.78 9.49 -4.31
C ALA A 152 -15.37 8.74 -5.58
N GLU A 153 -16.33 8.23 -6.36
CA GLU A 153 -16.04 7.79 -7.73
C GLU A 153 -15.44 8.95 -8.53
N LYS A 154 -15.96 10.17 -8.38
CA LYS A 154 -15.40 11.37 -9.00
C LYS A 154 -14.00 11.69 -8.48
N TYR A 155 -13.77 11.70 -7.16
CA TYR A 155 -12.45 11.94 -6.57
C TYR A 155 -11.40 10.95 -7.08
N ILE A 156 -11.73 9.65 -7.13
CA ILE A 156 -10.85 8.61 -7.66
C ILE A 156 -10.55 8.86 -9.13
N ASN A 157 -11.57 9.14 -9.95
CA ASN A 157 -11.40 9.40 -11.38
C ASN A 157 -10.62 10.70 -11.68
N GLU A 158 -10.66 11.69 -10.79
CA GLU A 158 -9.91 12.94 -10.92
C GLU A 158 -8.43 12.77 -10.55
N GLN A 159 -8.12 11.97 -9.53
CA GLN A 159 -6.73 11.69 -9.13
C GLN A 159 -6.06 10.63 -10.02
N HIS A 160 -6.86 9.68 -10.52
CA HIS A 160 -6.38 8.54 -11.29
C HIS A 160 -7.33 8.26 -12.46
N PRO A 161 -7.25 9.04 -13.55
CA PRO A 161 -8.12 8.84 -14.70
C PRO A 161 -7.92 7.43 -15.26
N PRO A 162 -9.00 6.70 -15.58
CA PRO A 162 -8.88 5.37 -16.18
C PRO A 162 -8.04 5.47 -17.46
N THR A 163 -7.01 4.64 -17.56
CA THR A 163 -6.23 4.50 -18.79
C THR A 163 -7.14 4.00 -19.92
N VAL A 164 -7.27 4.84 -20.95
CA VAL A 164 -8.07 4.60 -22.17
C VAL A 164 -7.51 3.42 -22.98
#